data_AF-B9E4N0-F1
#
_entry.id   AF-B9E4N0-F1
#
_cell.length_a   1.000
_cell.length_b   1.000
_cell.length_c   1.000
_cell.angle_alpha   90.00
_cell.angle_beta   90.00
_cell.angle_gamma   90.00
#
_symmetry.space_group_name_H-M   'P 1'
#
loop_
_entity.id
_entity.type
_entity.pdbx_description
1 polymer ?
#
loop_
_entity_poly.entity_id
_entity_poly.type
_entity_poly.pdbx_seq_one_letter_code
_entity_poly.pdbx_strand_id
1 'polypeptide(L)'
;MMEVIEMYEKLRKNLEDLFENAPKTNKANELKEELLANLIDKYDDLVSSGKNEEEAFKIAISSVGDVNELINGLNDSNVLDNDITQKKRQKSAIILSVSIGLYIMSVVVLILLNEVFMVNESLSVSIMLTIDAVATCLIVYNAASQPKYIKADNTIVEEFKEWKVLNDNKNEIMKSIRSIMWLIIVAVYFVLNFVFGAWAYSWIIFIIGAALQRVIMLSFKLKE
;
A
#
# COMPACT_ATOMS: atom_id res chain seq x y z
N MET A 1 -27.08 -39.68 -8.43
CA MET A 1 -25.87 -39.13 -7.76
C MET A 1 -24.80 -38.76 -8.79
N MET A 2 -24.49 -39.61 -9.78
CA MET A 2 -23.51 -39.28 -10.83
C MET A 2 -24.02 -38.21 -11.83
N GLU A 3 -25.29 -38.27 -12.24
CA GLU A 3 -25.91 -37.26 -13.14
C GLU A 3 -26.01 -35.85 -12.51
N VAL A 4 -26.37 -35.77 -11.22
CA VAL A 4 -26.47 -34.49 -10.48
C VAL A 4 -25.12 -33.77 -10.41
N ILE A 5 -24.03 -34.51 -10.16
CA ILE A 5 -22.67 -33.95 -10.13
C ILE A 5 -22.28 -33.42 -11.52
N GLU A 6 -22.64 -34.14 -12.58
CA GLU A 6 -22.40 -33.70 -13.96
C GLU A 6 -23.14 -32.39 -14.29
N MET A 7 -24.36 -32.21 -13.78
CA MET A 7 -25.14 -30.99 -14.01
C MET A 7 -24.58 -29.77 -13.26
N TYR A 8 -24.07 -29.95 -12.04
CA TYR A 8 -23.37 -28.87 -11.32
C TYR A 8 -22.10 -28.41 -12.03
N GLU A 9 -21.32 -29.34 -12.60
CA GLU A 9 -20.17 -28.96 -13.42
C GLU A 9 -20.59 -28.19 -14.68
N LYS A 10 -21.70 -28.57 -15.32
CA LYS A 10 -22.25 -27.81 -16.46
C LYS A 10 -22.67 -26.39 -16.08
N LEU A 11 -23.35 -26.22 -14.93
CA LEU A 11 -23.74 -24.89 -14.43
C LEU A 11 -22.50 -24.03 -14.16
N ARG A 12 -21.50 -24.60 -13.48
CA ARG A 12 -20.25 -23.93 -13.19
C ARG A 12 -19.52 -23.49 -14.45
N LYS A 13 -19.37 -24.40 -15.41
CA LYS A 13 -18.70 -24.10 -16.67
C LYS A 13 -19.41 -23.00 -17.45
N ASN A 14 -20.74 -23.03 -17.51
CA ASN A 14 -21.51 -21.98 -18.19
C ASN A 14 -21.31 -20.61 -17.53
N LEU A 15 -21.32 -20.56 -16.20
CA LEU A 15 -21.08 -19.31 -15.47
C LEU A 15 -19.63 -18.82 -15.62
N GLU A 16 -18.65 -19.74 -15.64
CA GLU A 16 -17.24 -19.41 -15.93
C GLU A 16 -17.08 -18.79 -17.32
N ASP A 17 -17.78 -19.32 -18.34
CA ASP A 17 -17.78 -18.76 -19.70
C ASP A 17 -18.40 -17.34 -19.72
N LEU A 18 -19.49 -17.11 -18.98
CA LEU A 18 -20.11 -15.77 -18.87
C LEU A 18 -19.17 -14.75 -18.20
N PHE A 19 -18.33 -15.21 -17.27
CA PHE A 19 -17.36 -14.38 -16.55
C PHE A 19 -15.99 -14.29 -17.23
N GLU A 20 -15.80 -14.83 -18.45
CA GLU A 20 -14.51 -14.82 -19.14
C GLU A 20 -13.95 -13.39 -19.34
N ASN A 21 -14.85 -12.42 -19.60
CA ASN A 21 -14.53 -11.00 -19.78
C ASN A 21 -14.64 -10.16 -18.50
N ALA A 22 -14.87 -10.80 -17.35
CA ALA A 22 -14.94 -10.11 -16.08
C ALA A 22 -13.53 -9.70 -15.59
N PRO A 23 -13.42 -8.59 -14.85
CA PRO A 23 -12.12 -8.15 -14.36
C PRO A 23 -11.61 -9.15 -13.33
N LYS A 24 -10.31 -9.50 -13.39
CA LYS A 24 -9.66 -10.46 -12.47
C LYS A 24 -9.46 -9.85 -11.08
N THR A 25 -10.57 -9.61 -10.40
CA THR A 25 -10.65 -9.03 -9.06
C THR A 25 -11.40 -9.95 -8.11
N ASN A 26 -11.14 -9.80 -6.82
CA ASN A 26 -11.85 -10.57 -5.79
C ASN A 26 -13.36 -10.34 -5.88
N LYS A 27 -13.81 -9.10 -6.06
CA LYS A 27 -15.23 -8.74 -6.23
C LYS A 27 -15.90 -9.49 -7.38
N ALA A 28 -15.21 -9.65 -8.51
CA ALA A 28 -15.74 -10.42 -9.63
C ALA A 28 -15.81 -11.92 -9.33
N ASN A 29 -14.84 -12.47 -8.58
CA ASN A 29 -14.87 -13.86 -8.15
C ASN A 29 -15.95 -14.12 -7.09
N GLU A 30 -16.14 -13.23 -6.13
CA GLU A 30 -17.20 -13.31 -5.12
C GLU A 30 -18.58 -13.27 -5.77
N LEU A 31 -18.82 -12.31 -6.67
CA LEU A 31 -20.07 -12.25 -7.42
C LEU A 31 -20.30 -13.54 -8.22
N LYS A 32 -19.25 -14.10 -8.83
CA LYS A 32 -19.34 -15.38 -9.54
C LYS A 32 -19.69 -16.53 -8.59
N GLU A 33 -19.09 -16.60 -7.41
CA GLU A 33 -19.40 -17.64 -6.42
C GLU A 33 -20.82 -17.50 -5.85
N GLU A 34 -21.28 -16.27 -5.58
CA GLU A 34 -22.63 -15.97 -5.12
C GLU A 34 -23.69 -16.34 -6.18
N LEU A 35 -23.45 -15.97 -7.44
CA LEU A 35 -24.33 -16.36 -8.55
C LEU A 35 -24.34 -17.87 -8.78
N LEU A 36 -23.20 -18.55 -8.62
CA LEU A 36 -23.12 -20.01 -8.71
C LEU A 36 -23.97 -20.68 -7.63
N ALA A 37 -23.86 -20.23 -6.38
CA ALA A 37 -24.64 -20.76 -5.26
C ALA A 37 -26.14 -20.57 -5.51
N ASN A 38 -26.56 -19.36 -5.88
CA ASN A 38 -27.95 -19.06 -6.21
C ASN A 38 -28.48 -19.90 -7.39
N LEU A 39 -27.64 -20.16 -8.40
CA LEU A 39 -27.98 -21.02 -9.53
C LEU A 39 -28.20 -22.48 -9.12
N ILE A 40 -27.33 -23.01 -8.26
CA ILE A 40 -27.40 -24.38 -7.75
C ILE A 40 -28.66 -24.54 -6.90
N ASP A 41 -28.89 -23.63 -5.94
CA ASP A 41 -30.08 -23.65 -5.09
C ASP A 41 -31.37 -23.62 -5.95
N LYS A 42 -31.40 -22.76 -6.98
CA LYS A 42 -32.55 -22.67 -7.89
C LYS A 42 -32.77 -23.93 -8.70
N TYR A 43 -31.70 -24.58 -9.14
CA TYR A 43 -31.76 -25.85 -9.85
C TYR A 43 -32.31 -26.96 -8.94
N ASP A 44 -31.80 -27.06 -7.71
CA ASP A 44 -32.21 -28.07 -6.74
C ASP A 44 -33.69 -27.94 -6.35
N ASP A 45 -34.19 -26.71 -6.19
CA ASP A 45 -35.61 -26.42 -5.98
C ASP A 45 -36.48 -26.94 -7.14
N LEU A 46 -36.05 -26.70 -8.38
CA LEU A 46 -36.80 -27.09 -9.57
C LEU A 46 -36.82 -28.63 -9.73
N VAL A 47 -35.70 -29.30 -9.50
CA VAL A 47 -35.62 -30.76 -9.50
C VAL A 47 -36.51 -31.35 -8.40
N SER A 48 -36.45 -30.79 -7.20
CA SER A 48 -37.27 -31.21 -6.05
C SER A 48 -38.77 -31.00 -6.29
N SER A 49 -39.14 -30.00 -7.10
CA SER A 49 -40.52 -29.75 -7.55
C SER A 49 -41.03 -30.73 -8.61
N GLY A 50 -40.19 -31.69 -9.05
CA GLY A 50 -40.53 -32.72 -10.02
C GLY A 50 -40.29 -32.34 -11.47
N LYS A 51 -39.55 -31.25 -11.76
CA LYS A 51 -39.10 -30.94 -13.12
C LYS A 51 -37.96 -31.86 -13.54
N ASN A 52 -37.87 -32.11 -14.85
CA ASN A 52 -36.74 -32.82 -15.44
C ASN A 52 -35.44 -32.01 -15.25
N GLU A 53 -34.32 -32.69 -15.05
CA GLU A 53 -33.02 -32.07 -14.79
C GLU A 53 -32.58 -31.11 -15.91
N GLU A 54 -32.77 -31.49 -17.17
CA GLU A 54 -32.44 -30.62 -18.32
C GLU A 54 -33.33 -29.36 -18.39
N GLU A 55 -34.59 -29.49 -17.97
CA GLU A 55 -35.53 -28.37 -17.97
C GLU A 55 -35.22 -27.42 -16.81
N ALA A 56 -34.93 -27.97 -15.63
CA ALA A 56 -34.49 -27.23 -14.46
C ALA A 56 -33.22 -26.42 -14.75
N PHE A 57 -32.24 -27.03 -15.45
CA PHE A 57 -31.00 -26.37 -15.87
C PHE A 57 -31.26 -25.14 -16.75
N LYS A 58 -32.08 -25.28 -17.80
CA LYS A 58 -32.41 -24.16 -18.70
C LYS A 58 -33.10 -23.01 -17.97
N ILE A 59 -34.02 -23.34 -17.07
CA ILE A 59 -34.74 -22.34 -16.28
C ILE A 59 -33.78 -21.62 -15.32
N ALA A 60 -32.91 -22.36 -14.63
CA ALA A 60 -31.91 -21.80 -13.72
C ALA A 60 -31.00 -20.79 -14.44
N ILE A 61 -30.41 -21.16 -15.59
CA ILE A 61 -29.56 -20.23 -16.37
C ILE A 61 -30.34 -19.00 -16.83
N SER A 62 -31.59 -19.17 -17.29
CA SER A 62 -32.40 -18.02 -17.72
C SER A 62 -32.76 -17.05 -16.58
N SER A 63 -32.71 -17.52 -15.32
CA SER A 63 -33.09 -16.72 -14.15
C SER A 63 -32.02 -15.73 -13.68
N VAL A 64 -30.77 -15.91 -14.10
CA VAL A 64 -29.64 -15.04 -13.71
C VAL A 64 -29.79 -13.63 -14.29
N GLY A 65 -30.53 -13.47 -15.39
CA GLY A 65 -30.74 -12.17 -16.03
C GLY A 65 -29.50 -11.69 -16.78
N ASP A 66 -29.29 -10.37 -16.84
CA ASP A 66 -28.19 -9.75 -17.59
C ASP A 66 -26.90 -9.66 -16.77
N VAL A 67 -26.18 -10.78 -16.72
CA VAL A 67 -24.85 -10.86 -16.09
C VAL A 67 -23.86 -9.87 -16.72
N ASN A 68 -24.05 -9.49 -17.99
CA ASN A 68 -23.14 -8.58 -18.67
C ASN A 68 -23.22 -7.17 -18.09
N GLU A 69 -24.39 -6.70 -17.65
CA GLU A 69 -24.54 -5.40 -16.99
C GLU A 69 -23.76 -5.35 -15.67
N LEU A 70 -23.84 -6.43 -14.88
CA LEU A 70 -23.07 -6.58 -13.64
C LEU A 70 -21.56 -6.59 -13.90
N ILE A 71 -21.12 -7.36 -14.90
CA ILE A 71 -19.71 -7.44 -15.31
C ILE A 71 -19.21 -6.08 -15.81
N ASN A 72 -20.01 -5.35 -16.59
CA ASN A 72 -19.64 -4.03 -17.08
C ASN A 72 -19.47 -3.03 -15.94
N GLY A 73 -20.36 -3.05 -14.93
CA GLY A 73 -20.20 -2.23 -13.73
C GLY A 73 -18.91 -2.53 -12.95
N LEU A 74 -18.51 -3.81 -12.89
CA LEU A 74 -17.22 -4.22 -12.30
C LEU A 74 -16.03 -3.74 -13.14
N ASN A 75 -16.12 -3.77 -14.47
CA ASN A 75 -15.06 -3.31 -15.35
C ASN A 75 -14.87 -1.79 -15.26
N ASP A 76 -15.94 -1.01 -15.31
CA ASP A 76 -15.88 0.46 -15.22
C ASP A 76 -15.28 0.92 -13.90
N SER A 77 -15.71 0.32 -12.78
CA SER A 77 -15.17 0.61 -11.46
C SER A 77 -13.68 0.25 -11.34
N ASN A 78 -13.26 -0.89 -11.90
CA ASN A 78 -11.86 -1.30 -11.93
C ASN A 78 -10.97 -0.36 -12.75
N VAL A 79 -11.44 0.06 -13.93
CA VAL A 79 -10.70 1.01 -14.77
C VAL A 79 -10.54 2.35 -14.04
N LEU A 80 -11.62 2.86 -13.45
CA LEU A 80 -11.61 4.13 -12.71
C LEU A 80 -10.61 4.10 -11.54
N ASP A 81 -10.61 3.02 -10.75
CA ASP A 81 -9.74 2.90 -9.57
C ASP A 81 -8.26 2.77 -9.95
N ASN A 82 -7.96 2.01 -11.01
CA ASN A 82 -6.60 1.91 -11.56
C ASN A 82 -6.10 3.25 -12.10
N ASP A 83 -6.95 4.01 -12.82
CA ASP A 83 -6.60 5.33 -13.36
C ASP A 83 -6.31 6.35 -12.25
N ILE A 84 -7.15 6.38 -11.21
CA ILE A 84 -6.95 7.24 -10.04
C ILE A 84 -5.65 6.86 -9.32
N THR A 85 -5.40 5.56 -9.14
CA THR A 85 -4.19 5.05 -8.48
C THR A 85 -2.93 5.37 -9.28
N GLN A 86 -2.96 5.18 -10.61
CA GLN A 86 -1.85 5.51 -11.49
C GLN A 86 -1.53 7.01 -11.48
N LYS A 87 -2.56 7.87 -11.59
CA LYS A 87 -2.39 9.34 -11.52
C LYS A 87 -1.81 9.78 -10.18
N LYS A 88 -2.24 9.18 -9.06
CA LYS A 88 -1.65 9.44 -7.74
C LYS A 88 -0.18 9.04 -7.68
N ARG A 89 0.17 7.85 -8.19
CA ARG A 89 1.56 7.36 -8.22
C ARG A 89 2.47 8.26 -9.07
N GLN A 90 1.97 8.72 -10.22
CA GLN A 90 2.70 9.68 -11.07
C GLN A 90 2.95 11.02 -10.35
N LYS A 91 1.91 11.60 -9.73
CA LYS A 91 2.07 12.83 -8.92
C LYS A 91 3.08 12.65 -7.80
N SER A 92 3.03 11.52 -7.11
CA SER A 92 3.97 11.20 -6.03
C SER A 92 5.42 11.12 -6.52
N ALA A 93 5.65 10.46 -7.66
CA ALA A 93 6.97 10.36 -8.26
C ALA A 93 7.52 11.73 -8.69
N ILE A 94 6.68 12.61 -9.23
CA ILE A 94 7.06 13.98 -9.61
C ILE A 94 7.44 14.79 -8.37
N ILE A 95 6.65 14.74 -7.29
CA ILE A 95 6.98 15.47 -6.06
C ILE A 95 8.32 14.97 -5.49
N LEU A 96 8.54 13.66 -5.48
CA LEU A 96 9.80 13.07 -5.03
C LEU A 96 11.00 13.53 -5.88
N SER A 97 10.88 13.48 -7.21
CA SER A 97 11.96 13.89 -8.10
C SER A 97 12.29 15.38 -7.99
N VAL A 98 11.27 16.24 -7.88
CA VAL A 98 11.46 17.68 -7.64
C VAL A 98 12.15 17.93 -6.31
N SER A 99 11.75 17.23 -5.24
CA SER A 99 12.37 17.38 -3.92
C SER A 99 13.85 16.98 -3.93
N ILE A 100 14.18 15.88 -4.60
CA ILE A 100 15.58 15.44 -4.78
C ILE A 100 16.37 16.48 -5.60
N GLY A 101 15.76 17.00 -6.66
CA GLY A 101 16.36 18.07 -7.47
C GLY A 101 16.65 19.33 -6.66
N LEU A 102 15.77 19.70 -5.73
CA LEU A 102 15.97 20.86 -4.85
C LEU A 102 17.16 20.69 -3.90
N TYR A 103 17.41 19.49 -3.35
CA TYR A 103 18.62 19.26 -2.54
C TYR A 103 19.91 19.39 -3.35
N ILE A 104 19.92 18.89 -4.60
CA ILE A 104 21.08 19.04 -5.46
C ILE A 104 21.28 20.53 -5.81
N MET A 105 20.18 21.23 -6.11
CA MET A 105 20.20 22.66 -6.41
C MET A 105 20.64 23.51 -5.20
N SER A 106 20.27 23.14 -3.97
CA SER A 106 20.64 23.91 -2.77
C SER A 106 22.15 23.97 -2.59
N VAL A 107 22.86 22.87 -2.84
CA VAL A 107 24.34 22.82 -2.81
C VAL A 107 24.95 23.69 -3.90
N VAL A 108 24.39 23.67 -5.11
CA VAL A 108 24.86 24.54 -6.21
C VAL A 108 24.66 26.01 -5.85
N VAL A 109 23.51 26.36 -5.27
CA VAL A 109 23.21 27.73 -4.81
C VAL A 109 24.18 28.16 -3.71
N LEU A 110 24.52 27.28 -2.76
CA LEU A 110 25.50 27.58 -1.71
C LEU A 110 26.86 27.96 -2.31
N ILE A 111 27.37 27.15 -3.25
CA ILE A 111 28.67 27.39 -3.90
C ILE A 111 28.64 28.70 -4.68
N LEU A 112 27.58 28.95 -5.45
CA LEU A 112 27.45 30.20 -6.21
C LEU A 112 27.40 31.43 -5.29
N LEU A 113 26.62 31.39 -4.21
CA LEU A 113 26.49 32.51 -3.28
C LEU A 113 27.82 32.86 -2.60
N ASN A 114 28.62 31.86 -2.25
CA ASN A 114 29.92 32.07 -1.64
C ASN A 114 30.97 32.54 -2.66
N GLU A 115 31.19 31.76 -3.72
CA GLU A 115 32.32 31.96 -4.65
C GLU A 115 32.09 33.09 -5.65
N VAL A 116 30.87 33.24 -6.16
CA VAL A 116 30.55 34.20 -7.24
C VAL A 116 30.00 35.50 -6.66
N PHE A 117 29.06 35.40 -5.72
CA PHE A 117 28.38 36.57 -5.16
C PHE A 117 29.06 37.12 -3.90
N MET A 118 30.09 36.43 -3.37
CA MET A 118 30.85 36.82 -2.17
C MET A 118 29.95 37.13 -0.97
N VAL A 119 28.84 36.41 -0.85
CA VAL A 119 27.88 36.57 0.26
C VAL A 119 28.43 35.90 1.51
N ASN A 120 28.20 36.51 2.67
CA ASN A 120 28.59 35.96 3.97
C ASN A 120 28.20 34.49 4.11
N GLU A 121 29.15 33.65 4.51
CA GLU A 121 28.98 32.19 4.62
C GLU A 121 27.76 31.79 5.44
N SER A 122 27.54 32.46 6.59
CA SER A 122 26.41 32.18 7.47
C SER A 122 25.05 32.45 6.81
N LEU A 123 24.97 33.48 5.94
CA LEU A 123 23.75 33.80 5.20
C LEU A 123 23.52 32.78 4.08
N SER A 124 24.59 32.41 3.35
CA SER A 124 24.54 31.40 2.29
C SER A 124 24.07 30.04 2.81
N VAL A 125 24.59 29.61 3.97
CA VAL A 125 24.15 28.37 4.64
C VAL A 125 22.68 28.47 5.10
N SER A 126 22.26 29.63 5.62
CA SER A 126 20.85 29.83 6.03
C SER A 126 19.88 29.70 4.85
N ILE A 127 20.25 30.23 3.68
CA ILE A 127 19.46 30.09 2.45
C ILE A 127 19.41 28.63 2.00
N MET A 128 20.54 27.92 2.01
CA MET A 128 20.59 26.49 1.68
C MET A 128 19.64 25.68 2.57
N LEU A 129 19.73 25.87 3.90
CA LEU A 129 18.88 25.16 4.86
C LEU A 129 17.39 25.47 4.66
N THR A 130 17.06 26.68 4.19
CA THR A 130 15.66 27.04 3.88
C THR A 130 15.16 26.28 2.66
N ILE A 131 15.99 26.12 1.62
CA ILE A 131 15.65 25.30 0.43
C ILE A 131 15.49 23.83 0.83
N ASP A 132 16.41 23.29 1.64
CA ASP A 132 16.36 21.92 2.14
C ASP A 132 15.11 21.66 3.01
N ALA A 133 14.71 22.64 3.82
CA ALA A 133 13.46 22.56 4.60
C ALA A 133 12.23 22.47 3.68
N VAL A 134 12.17 23.27 2.61
CA VAL A 134 11.09 23.21 1.62
C VAL A 134 11.06 21.85 0.91
N ALA A 135 12.23 21.34 0.50
CA ALA A 135 12.35 20.02 -0.11
C ALA A 135 11.88 18.90 0.83
N THR A 136 12.24 18.99 2.12
CA THR A 136 11.79 18.03 3.14
C THR A 136 10.28 18.06 3.31
N CYS A 137 9.70 19.26 3.42
CA CYS A 137 8.25 19.45 3.56
C CYS A 137 7.48 18.82 2.37
N LEU A 138 7.98 18.93 1.15
CA LEU A 138 7.37 18.30 -0.03
C LEU A 138 7.37 16.76 0.06
N ILE A 139 8.47 16.16 0.53
CA ILE A 139 8.56 14.70 0.73
C ILE A 139 7.58 14.25 1.82
N VAL A 140 7.54 14.95 2.95
CA VAL A 140 6.65 14.61 4.06
C VAL A 140 5.19 14.75 3.64
N TYR A 141 4.84 15.82 2.92
CA TYR A 141 3.50 16.01 2.37
C TYR A 141 3.12 14.86 1.41
N ASN A 142 4.02 14.49 0.50
CA ASN A 142 3.79 13.38 -0.43
C ASN A 142 3.60 12.04 0.29
N ALA A 143 4.40 11.77 1.32
CA ALA A 143 4.30 10.57 2.14
C ALA A 143 2.99 10.54 2.95
N ALA A 144 2.60 11.66 3.58
CA ALA A 144 1.37 11.77 4.36
C ALA A 144 0.10 11.72 3.50
N SER A 145 0.18 12.14 2.23
CA SER A 145 -0.95 12.15 1.29
C SER A 145 -1.26 10.78 0.66
N GLN A 146 -0.43 9.76 0.88
CA GLN A 146 -0.74 8.41 0.42
C GLN A 146 -1.91 7.84 1.25
N PRO A 147 -2.98 7.34 0.62
CA PRO A 147 -4.08 6.75 1.37
C PRO A 147 -3.56 5.54 2.15
N LYS A 148 -3.74 5.57 3.48
CA LYS A 148 -3.63 4.36 4.30
C LYS A 148 -4.67 3.37 3.78
N TYR A 149 -4.25 2.11 3.60
CA TYR A 149 -5.08 1.01 3.12
C TYR A 149 -6.50 1.07 3.72
N ILE A 150 -7.50 1.23 2.86
CA ILE A 150 -8.91 1.21 3.25
C ILE A 150 -9.43 -0.20 2.95
N LYS A 151 -9.92 -0.90 3.99
CA LYS A 151 -10.58 -2.22 3.86
C LYS A 151 -11.71 -2.12 2.84
N ALA A 152 -11.76 -3.05 1.88
CA ALA A 152 -12.82 -3.10 0.90
C ALA A 152 -13.92 -4.10 1.32
N ASP A 153 -13.56 -5.28 1.87
CA ASP A 153 -14.50 -6.34 2.23
C ASP A 153 -14.03 -7.24 3.42
N ASN A 154 -14.85 -8.25 3.77
CA ASN A 154 -14.63 -9.22 4.85
C ASN A 154 -14.15 -10.59 4.32
N THR A 155 -13.14 -10.63 3.46
CA THR A 155 -12.58 -11.90 2.94
C THR A 155 -11.45 -12.46 3.81
N ILE A 156 -11.21 -13.78 3.79
CA ILE A 156 -10.07 -14.43 4.49
C ILE A 156 -8.72 -13.84 4.05
N VAL A 157 -8.62 -13.40 2.78
CA VAL A 157 -7.44 -12.72 2.25
C VAL A 157 -7.29 -11.32 2.86
N GLU A 158 -8.39 -10.63 3.14
CA GLU A 158 -8.40 -9.36 3.88
C GLU A 158 -8.14 -9.52 5.36
N GLU A 159 -8.57 -10.62 6.00
CA GLU A 159 -8.15 -10.98 7.36
C GLU A 159 -6.63 -11.25 7.42
N PHE A 160 -6.06 -11.91 6.40
CA PHE A 160 -4.61 -12.06 6.28
C PHE A 160 -3.90 -10.73 6.05
N LYS A 161 -4.47 -9.83 5.23
CA LYS A 161 -3.95 -8.47 5.07
C LYS A 161 -4.07 -7.68 6.37
N GLU A 162 -5.15 -7.84 7.13
CA GLU A 162 -5.34 -7.22 8.44
C GLU A 162 -4.33 -7.76 9.44
N TRP A 163 -4.13 -9.06 9.54
CA TRP A 163 -3.07 -9.66 10.34
C TRP A 163 -1.70 -9.11 9.94
N LYS A 164 -1.44 -8.99 8.64
CA LYS A 164 -0.20 -8.38 8.13
C LYS A 164 -0.10 -6.90 8.50
N VAL A 165 -1.18 -6.12 8.44
CA VAL A 165 -1.24 -4.70 8.83
C VAL A 165 -1.05 -4.55 10.35
N LEU A 166 -1.64 -5.42 11.16
CA LEU A 166 -1.46 -5.46 12.61
C LEU A 166 -0.01 -5.82 12.98
N ASN A 167 0.59 -6.76 12.25
CA ASN A 167 1.99 -7.12 12.42
C ASN A 167 2.93 -6.01 11.89
N ASP A 168 2.55 -5.34 10.80
CA ASP A 168 3.24 -4.14 10.32
C ASP A 168 3.16 -3.02 11.34
N ASN A 169 2.04 -2.83 12.05
CA ASN A 169 1.96 -1.84 13.14
C ASN A 169 2.97 -2.13 14.27
N LYS A 170 3.21 -3.40 14.63
CA LYS A 170 4.29 -3.76 15.56
C LYS A 170 5.66 -3.40 15.00
N ASN A 171 5.89 -3.66 13.72
CA ASN A 171 7.11 -3.23 13.03
C ASN A 171 7.23 -1.69 12.91
N GLU A 172 6.13 -0.97 12.74
CA GLU A 172 6.08 0.50 12.68
C GLU A 172 6.51 1.10 14.02
N ILE A 173 6.00 0.57 15.15
CA ILE A 173 6.45 0.98 16.49
C ILE A 173 7.96 0.79 16.63
N MET A 174 8.49 -0.37 16.21
CA MET A 174 9.93 -0.63 16.23
C MET A 174 10.72 0.34 15.33
N LYS A 175 10.18 0.70 14.16
CA LYS A 175 10.77 1.71 13.26
C LYS A 175 10.77 3.10 13.90
N SER A 176 9.69 3.52 14.54
CA SER A 176 9.59 4.81 15.23
C SER A 176 10.58 4.90 16.40
N ILE A 177 10.70 3.85 17.22
CA ILE A 177 11.69 3.78 18.31
C ILE A 177 13.10 3.94 17.76
N ARG A 178 13.43 3.23 16.68
CA ARG A 178 14.73 3.37 16.01
C ARG A 178 14.96 4.80 15.53
N SER A 179 13.97 5.42 14.90
CA SER A 179 14.06 6.79 14.39
C SER A 179 14.33 7.79 15.51
N ILE A 180 13.56 7.74 16.60
CA ILE A 180 13.72 8.63 17.76
C ILE A 180 15.09 8.45 18.41
N MET A 181 15.53 7.21 18.57
CA MET A 181 16.84 6.89 19.16
C MET A 181 17.99 7.50 18.36
N TRP A 182 17.98 7.35 17.03
CA TRP A 182 19.00 7.94 16.15
C TRP A 182 18.96 9.47 16.17
N LEU A 183 17.76 10.06 16.23
CA LEU A 183 17.59 11.51 16.35
C LEU A 183 18.22 12.03 17.65
N ILE A 184 17.99 11.34 18.77
CA ILE A 184 18.63 11.66 20.06
C ILE A 184 20.15 11.50 19.97
N ILE A 185 20.65 10.41 19.39
CA ILE A 185 22.10 10.18 19.23
C ILE A 185 22.74 11.32 18.42
N VAL A 186 22.12 11.73 17.31
CA VAL A 186 22.60 12.83 16.47
C VAL A 186 22.55 14.16 17.22
N ALA A 187 21.48 14.44 17.95
CA ALA A 187 21.37 15.65 18.76
C ALA A 187 22.46 15.71 19.84
N VAL A 188 22.69 14.60 20.55
CA VAL A 188 23.76 14.49 21.55
C VAL A 188 25.13 14.65 20.89
N TYR A 189 25.36 14.03 19.73
CA TYR A 189 26.59 14.19 18.97
C TYR A 189 26.88 15.66 18.64
N PHE A 190 25.88 16.40 18.12
CA PHE A 190 26.05 17.82 17.80
C PHE A 190 26.32 18.67 19.04
N VAL A 191 25.57 18.46 20.13
CA VAL A 191 25.79 19.20 21.39
C VAL A 191 27.19 18.95 21.94
N LEU A 192 27.64 17.69 21.97
CA LEU A 192 28.97 17.34 22.43
C LEU A 192 30.06 17.94 21.52
N ASN A 193 29.88 17.89 20.20
CA ASN A 193 30.86 18.50 19.30
C ASN A 193 30.93 20.03 19.44
N PHE A 194 29.82 20.70 19.70
CA PHE A 194 29.81 22.15 19.87
C PHE A 194 30.48 22.58 21.17
N VAL A 195 30.34 21.79 22.25
CA VAL A 195 30.93 22.08 23.56
C VAL A 195 32.41 21.69 23.62
N PHE A 196 32.77 20.52 23.07
CA PHE A 196 34.12 19.95 23.22
C PHE A 196 35.02 20.16 22.01
N GLY A 197 34.50 20.55 20.84
CA GLY A 197 35.28 20.72 19.61
C GLY A 197 35.92 19.42 19.07
N ALA A 198 35.53 18.26 19.60
CA ALA A 198 36.21 16.98 19.41
C ALA A 198 35.70 16.18 18.19
N TRP A 199 35.70 16.81 17.01
CA TRP A 199 35.19 16.24 15.76
C TRP A 199 35.88 14.92 15.35
N ALA A 200 37.14 14.72 15.73
CA ALA A 200 37.92 13.55 15.34
C ALA A 200 37.53 12.26 16.09
N TYR A 201 36.94 12.36 17.28
CA TYR A 201 36.67 11.20 18.16
C TYR A 201 35.19 10.98 18.44
N SER A 202 34.36 12.01 18.27
CA SER A 202 32.93 11.98 18.58
C SER A 202 32.14 10.99 17.72
N TRP A 203 32.67 10.55 16.57
CA TRP A 203 32.04 9.55 15.71
C TRP A 203 31.86 8.18 16.39
N ILE A 204 32.63 7.88 17.45
CA ILE A 204 32.48 6.65 18.25
C ILE A 204 31.06 6.50 18.81
N ILE A 205 30.36 7.61 19.06
CA ILE A 205 28.98 7.58 19.57
C ILE A 205 28.02 6.85 18.62
N PHE A 206 28.30 6.85 17.31
CA PHE A 206 27.48 6.14 16.32
C PHE A 206 27.66 4.62 16.39
N ILE A 207 28.88 4.14 16.69
CA ILE A 207 29.13 2.71 16.93
C ILE A 207 28.38 2.26 18.19
N ILE A 208 28.48 3.06 19.26
CA ILE A 208 27.76 2.79 20.52
C ILE A 208 26.24 2.80 20.28
N GLY A 209 25.74 3.78 19.52
CA GLY A 209 24.34 3.87 19.11
C GLY A 209 23.85 2.65 18.34
N ALA A 210 24.64 2.16 17.38
CA ALA A 210 24.33 0.94 16.62
C ALA A 210 24.26 -0.31 17.52
N ALA A 211 25.15 -0.41 18.51
CA ALA A 211 25.11 -1.49 19.50
C ALA A 211 23.87 -1.39 20.41
N LEU A 212 23.56 -0.20 20.93
CA LEU A 212 22.36 0.06 21.73
C LEU A 212 21.07 -0.30 20.98
N GLN A 213 21.00 0.00 19.69
CA GLN A 213 19.87 -0.37 18.84
C GLN A 213 19.63 -1.89 18.84
N ARG A 214 20.70 -2.70 18.74
CA ARG A 214 20.59 -4.16 18.76
C ARG A 214 20.09 -4.67 20.10
N VAL A 215 20.59 -4.11 21.20
CA VAL A 215 20.18 -4.46 22.56
C VAL A 215 18.70 -4.13 22.78
N ILE A 216 18.27 -2.91 22.45
CA ILE A 216 16.87 -2.47 22.63
C ILE A 216 15.93 -3.35 21.81
N MET A 217 16.28 -3.65 20.57
CA MET A 217 15.47 -4.52 19.70
C MET A 217 15.39 -5.96 20.23
N LEU A 218 16.47 -6.49 20.80
CA LEU A 218 16.49 -7.82 21.39
C LEU A 218 15.63 -7.87 22.66
N SER A 219 15.75 -6.87 23.54
CA SER A 219 14.96 -6.78 24.78
C SER A 219 13.46 -6.67 24.52
N PHE A 220 13.04 -5.96 23.49
CA PHE A 220 11.63 -5.89 23.10
C PHE A 220 11.13 -7.21 22.50
N LYS A 221 11.93 -7.88 21.65
CA LYS A 221 11.59 -9.22 21.11
C LYS A 221 11.51 -10.30 22.18
N LEU A 222 12.21 -10.16 23.30
CA LEU A 222 12.19 -11.10 24.42
C LEU A 222 11.00 -10.90 25.38
N LYS A 223 10.36 -9.73 25.33
CA LYS A 223 9.22 -9.38 26.20
C LYS A 223 7.87 -9.74 25.58
N GLU A 224 7.85 -9.99 24.28
CA GLU A 224 6.71 -10.45 23.49
C GLU A 224 6.68 -11.99 23.41
#